data_AF-A0A953MSK4-F1
#
_entry.id   AF-A0A953MSK4-F1
#
_cell.length_a   1.000
_cell.length_b   1.000
_cell.length_c   1.000
_cell.angle_alpha   90.00
_cell.angle_beta   90.00
_cell.angle_gamma   90.00
#
_symmetry.space_group_name_H-M   'P 1'
#
loop_
_entity.id
_entity.type
_entity.pdbx_description
1 polymer ?
#
loop_
_entity_poly.entity_id
_entity_poly.type
_entity_poly.pdbx_seq_one_letter_code
_entity_poly.pdbx_strand_id
1 'polypeptide(L)'
;MNTAKRTLLSAAIAAALICCCSIKANAMVGGQESSNGTVNVPRTEAVDMYLMPTTDTVNTWHRVIRATSDGKFIAQVTAPDGTLMMEGTYSDAQCLVQHGRFTYFYGNGQVSAWGYYDMGVKTGTWLRFDVREPRAQHGNEAVASKK
;
A
#
# COMPACT_ATOMS: atom_id res chain seq x y z
N MET A 1 -64.95 -40.69 -34.41
CA MET A 1 -65.35 -41.94 -33.74
C MET A 1 -64.08 -42.71 -33.45
N ASN A 2 -63.83 -43.05 -32.18
CA ASN A 2 -62.76 -43.95 -31.68
C ASN A 2 -61.31 -43.45 -31.79
N THR A 3 -60.41 -43.56 -30.82
CA THR A 3 -60.39 -43.85 -29.37
C THR A 3 -58.91 -43.74 -28.96
N ALA A 4 -58.68 -43.63 -27.65
CA ALA A 4 -57.50 -44.14 -26.94
C ALA A 4 -56.23 -43.27 -26.93
N LYS A 5 -56.14 -42.46 -25.86
CA LYS A 5 -54.90 -42.20 -25.14
C LYS A 5 -54.36 -43.50 -24.56
N ARG A 6 -53.09 -43.80 -24.84
CA ARG A 6 -52.19 -44.79 -24.19
C ARG A 6 -50.76 -44.32 -24.49
N THR A 7 -49.71 -44.50 -23.72
CA THR A 7 -49.41 -44.86 -22.34
C THR A 7 -47.89 -44.65 -22.26
N LEU A 8 -47.41 -44.01 -21.20
CA LEU A 8 -46.09 -44.11 -20.56
C LEU A 8 -44.99 -44.92 -21.27
N LEU A 9 -43.78 -44.36 -21.40
CA LEU A 9 -42.58 -44.98 -20.82
C LEU A 9 -41.37 -44.01 -20.82
N SER A 10 -40.97 -43.66 -19.61
CA SER A 10 -39.63 -43.22 -19.22
C SER A 10 -38.58 -44.29 -19.55
N ALA A 11 -37.42 -43.91 -20.09
CA ALA A 11 -36.10 -44.36 -19.62
C ALA A 11 -34.95 -43.86 -20.52
N ALA A 12 -33.83 -43.58 -19.83
CA ALA A 12 -32.45 -43.65 -20.32
C ALA A 12 -31.97 -42.43 -21.15
N ILE A 13 -30.73 -41.95 -21.04
CA ILE A 13 -29.48 -42.66 -20.79
C ILE A 13 -28.52 -41.77 -19.99
N ALA A 14 -27.80 -42.44 -19.10
CA ALA A 14 -26.77 -41.94 -18.21
C ALA A 14 -25.60 -41.24 -18.92
N ALA A 15 -25.07 -40.25 -18.23
CA ALA A 15 -23.77 -39.65 -18.43
C ALA A 15 -22.63 -40.63 -18.05
N ALA A 16 -21.59 -40.71 -18.88
CA ALA A 16 -20.21 -40.97 -18.47
C ALA A 16 -19.23 -40.79 -19.64
N LEU A 17 -17.97 -40.44 -19.29
CA LEU A 17 -16.73 -40.29 -20.08
C LEU A 17 -16.45 -38.85 -20.57
N ILE A 18 -15.84 -37.98 -19.76
CA ILE A 18 -14.42 -37.93 -19.32
C ILE A 18 -13.44 -37.80 -20.49
N CYS A 19 -12.90 -36.59 -20.70
CA CYS A 19 -11.47 -36.42 -20.94
C CYS A 19 -11.01 -35.01 -20.55
N CYS A 20 -9.90 -34.96 -19.82
CA CYS A 20 -9.25 -33.81 -19.22
C CYS A 20 -8.83 -32.73 -20.23
N CYS A 21 -9.03 -31.47 -19.86
CA CYS A 21 -7.99 -30.45 -19.99
C CYS A 21 -8.04 -29.52 -18.78
N SER A 22 -7.01 -29.65 -17.95
CA SER A 22 -6.73 -28.84 -16.78
C SER A 22 -6.32 -27.43 -17.19
N ILE A 23 -7.15 -26.42 -16.92
CA ILE A 23 -6.66 -25.08 -16.56
C ILE A 23 -7.48 -24.60 -15.37
N LYS A 24 -6.87 -24.68 -14.20
CA LYS A 24 -7.37 -24.05 -12.98
C LYS A 24 -7.32 -22.54 -13.16
N ALA A 25 -8.45 -21.90 -13.44
CA ALA A 25 -8.62 -20.47 -13.22
C ALA A 25 -8.87 -20.29 -11.71
N ASN A 26 -7.81 -19.95 -10.97
CA ASN A 26 -7.88 -19.72 -9.53
C ASN A 26 -7.97 -18.21 -9.25
N ALA A 27 -8.96 -17.84 -8.44
CA ALA A 27 -9.11 -16.63 -7.61
C ALA A 27 -9.12 -15.26 -8.36
N MET A 28 -10.25 -14.56 -8.50
CA MET A 28 -10.96 -13.78 -7.47
C MET A 28 -10.06 -13.07 -6.45
N VAL A 29 -9.90 -11.74 -6.58
CA VAL A 29 -10.31 -10.77 -5.54
C VAL A 29 -10.72 -9.46 -6.23
N GLY A 30 -12.00 -9.35 -6.57
CA GLY A 30 -12.71 -8.09 -6.36
C GLY A 30 -13.17 -8.09 -4.90
N GLY A 31 -12.81 -7.06 -4.15
CA GLY A 31 -13.29 -6.85 -2.80
C GLY A 31 -14.18 -5.61 -2.77
N GLN A 32 -15.50 -5.80 -2.84
CA GLN A 32 -16.48 -4.84 -2.33
C GLN A 32 -16.81 -5.16 -0.87
N GLU A 33 -16.92 -4.09 -0.07
CA GLU A 33 -17.81 -3.87 1.08
C GLU A 33 -17.75 -4.82 2.30
N SER A 34 -17.60 -4.25 3.50
CA SER A 34 -18.77 -4.04 4.37
C SER A 34 -18.44 -3.35 5.70
N SER A 35 -19.44 -2.59 6.13
CA SER A 35 -19.67 -1.90 7.39
C SER A 35 -19.55 -2.78 8.64
N ASN A 36 -19.25 -2.09 9.75
CA ASN A 36 -19.33 -2.47 11.17
C ASN A 36 -18.12 -3.18 11.77
N GLY A 37 -17.36 -2.36 12.51
CA GLY A 37 -16.21 -2.76 13.32
C GLY A 37 -14.91 -2.25 12.72
N THR A 38 -14.72 -0.93 12.69
CA THR A 38 -13.49 -0.30 12.16
C THR A 38 -12.32 -0.64 13.08
N VAL A 39 -11.78 -1.85 12.96
CA VAL A 39 -10.38 -2.06 13.31
C VAL A 39 -9.62 -1.18 12.33
N ASN A 40 -8.90 -0.21 12.86
CA ASN A 40 -8.09 0.76 12.12
C ASN A 40 -6.87 0.02 11.54
N VAL A 41 -7.11 -0.97 10.67
CA VAL A 41 -6.06 -1.83 10.12
C VAL A 41 -5.26 -0.98 9.14
N PRO A 42 -3.94 -0.87 9.32
CA PRO A 42 -3.09 -0.18 8.35
C PRO A 42 -3.18 -0.84 6.99
N ARG A 43 -3.29 -0.02 5.94
CA ARG A 43 -3.16 -0.47 4.55
C ARG A 43 -1.68 -0.58 4.20
N THR A 44 -1.25 -1.73 3.73
CA THR A 44 0.13 -1.94 3.28
C THR A 44 0.17 -2.16 1.78
N GLU A 45 1.06 -1.46 1.09
CA GLU A 45 1.20 -1.50 -0.37
C GLU A 45 2.68 -1.65 -0.75
N ALA A 46 2.94 -2.39 -1.84
CA ALA A 46 4.27 -2.44 -2.46
C ALA A 46 4.43 -1.24 -3.38
N VAL A 47 5.54 -0.52 -3.22
CA VAL A 47 5.90 0.65 -4.01
C VAL A 47 7.32 0.53 -4.55
N ASP A 48 7.59 1.20 -5.66
CA ASP A 48 8.95 1.32 -6.20
C ASP A 48 9.77 2.41 -5.49
N MET A 49 10.99 2.66 -5.97
CA MET A 49 11.88 3.70 -5.41
C MET A 49 11.32 5.13 -5.55
N TYR A 50 10.32 5.34 -6.40
CA TYR A 50 9.64 6.62 -6.62
C TYR A 50 8.29 6.69 -5.87
N LEU A 51 8.00 5.71 -5.01
CA LEU A 51 6.77 5.59 -4.24
C LEU A 51 5.51 5.36 -5.10
N MET A 52 5.69 4.88 -6.33
CA MET A 52 4.59 4.48 -7.19
C MET A 52 4.19 3.03 -6.89
N PRO A 53 2.90 2.69 -6.89
CA PRO A 53 2.46 1.32 -6.72
C PRO A 53 3.10 0.39 -7.75
N THR A 54 3.59 -0.76 -7.30
CA THR A 54 4.22 -1.76 -8.18
C THR A 54 3.74 -3.16 -7.85
N THR A 55 3.77 -4.04 -8.86
CA THR A 55 3.52 -5.47 -8.73
C THR A 55 4.83 -6.28 -8.71
N ASP A 56 5.98 -5.62 -8.80
CA ASP A 56 7.27 -6.30 -8.69
C ASP A 56 7.42 -6.91 -7.30
N THR A 57 8.14 -8.03 -7.21
CA THR A 57 8.43 -8.74 -5.97
C THR A 57 9.90 -8.64 -5.59
N VAL A 58 10.76 -8.15 -6.48
CA VAL A 58 12.19 -8.02 -6.25
C VAL A 58 12.52 -6.59 -5.85
N ASN A 59 13.14 -6.43 -4.68
CA ASN A 59 13.64 -5.14 -4.20
C ASN A 59 12.56 -4.05 -4.08
N THR A 60 11.34 -4.43 -3.67
CA THR A 60 10.22 -3.51 -3.50
C THR A 60 10.14 -2.91 -2.12
N TRP A 61 9.82 -1.62 -2.11
CA TRP A 61 9.65 -0.85 -0.89
C TRP A 61 8.21 -1.07 -0.39
N HIS A 62 8.02 -0.98 0.91
CA HIS A 62 6.71 -1.15 1.52
C HIS A 62 6.21 0.15 2.10
N ARG A 63 5.00 0.55 1.72
CA ARG A 63 4.32 1.72 2.28
C ARG A 63 3.17 1.26 3.17
N VAL A 64 3.25 1.62 4.45
CA VAL A 64 2.21 1.36 5.45
C VAL A 64 1.45 2.66 5.73
N ILE A 65 0.15 2.66 5.47
CA ILE A 65 -0.73 3.82 5.57
C ILE A 65 -1.69 3.59 6.75
N ARG A 66 -1.71 4.54 7.69
CA ARG A 66 -2.60 4.54 8.84
C ARG A 66 -3.52 5.75 8.79
N ALA A 67 -4.82 5.51 8.84
CA ALA A 67 -5.80 6.58 9.01
C ALA A 67 -5.76 7.10 10.45
N THR A 68 -5.86 8.41 10.61
CA THR A 68 -5.92 9.08 11.90
C THR A 68 -7.34 9.55 12.19
N SER A 69 -7.67 9.79 13.47
CA SER A 69 -9.02 10.23 13.87
C SER A 69 -9.39 11.62 13.36
N ASP A 70 -8.41 12.45 12.98
CA ASP A 70 -8.58 13.76 12.35
C ASP A 70 -8.77 13.70 10.83
N GLY A 71 -8.90 12.50 10.25
CA GLY A 71 -9.15 12.31 8.82
C GLY A 71 -7.91 12.44 7.94
N LYS A 72 -6.71 12.42 8.52
CA LYS A 72 -5.44 12.40 7.80
C LYS A 72 -4.91 10.96 7.68
N PHE A 73 -3.82 10.82 6.94
CA PHE A 73 -3.19 9.53 6.67
C PHE A 73 -1.68 9.62 6.92
N ILE A 74 -1.17 8.80 7.82
CA ILE A 74 0.27 8.68 8.08
C ILE A 74 0.80 7.56 7.21
N ALA A 75 1.72 7.87 6.30
CA ALA A 75 2.44 6.88 5.52
C ALA A 75 3.85 6.69 6.10
N GLN A 76 4.24 5.43 6.30
CA GLN A 76 5.60 5.02 6.62
C GLN A 76 6.11 4.18 5.46
N VAL A 77 7.27 4.53 4.91
CA VAL A 77 7.89 3.81 3.80
C VAL A 77 9.16 3.15 4.27
N THR A 78 9.24 1.86 4.02
CA THR A 78 10.32 0.98 4.42
C THR A 78 10.99 0.39 3.19
N ALA A 79 12.33 0.36 3.18
CA ALA A 79 13.11 -0.33 2.16
C ALA A 79 12.94 -1.86 2.27
N PRO A 80 13.38 -2.62 1.25
CA PRO A 80 13.22 -4.08 1.22
C PRO A 80 13.89 -4.82 2.38
N ASP A 81 14.91 -4.20 3.00
CA ASP A 81 15.63 -4.69 4.17
C ASP A 81 14.89 -4.43 5.50
N GLY A 82 13.75 -3.74 5.48
CA GLY A 82 13.01 -3.35 6.68
C GLY A 82 13.42 -1.98 7.25
N THR A 83 14.33 -1.26 6.61
CA THR A 83 14.78 0.06 7.08
C THR A 83 13.75 1.14 6.77
N LEU A 84 13.33 1.90 7.79
CA LEU A 84 12.44 3.05 7.61
C LEU A 84 13.17 4.16 6.84
N MET A 85 12.62 4.56 5.70
CA MET A 85 13.21 5.56 4.81
C MET A 85 12.46 6.89 4.82
N MET A 86 11.14 6.85 5.07
CA MET A 86 10.31 8.05 5.09
C MET A 86 9.09 7.87 5.98
N GLU A 87 8.71 8.95 6.66
CA GLU A 87 7.41 9.09 7.31
C GLU A 87 6.80 10.43 6.92
N GLY A 88 5.52 10.43 6.56
CA GLY A 88 4.81 11.62 6.13
C GLY A 88 3.31 11.57 6.41
N THR A 89 2.69 12.75 6.43
CA THR A 89 1.23 12.89 6.60
C THR A 89 0.59 13.37 5.31
N TYR A 90 -0.55 12.79 4.96
CA TYR A 90 -1.32 13.09 3.75
C TYR A 90 -2.74 13.46 4.12
N SER A 91 -3.37 14.30 3.29
CA SER A 91 -4.78 14.68 3.46
C SER A 91 -5.75 13.69 2.82
N ASP A 92 -5.27 12.70 2.07
CA ASP A 92 -6.07 11.72 1.34
C ASP A 92 -5.57 10.29 1.53
N ALA A 93 -6.48 9.32 1.35
CA ALA A 93 -6.20 7.90 1.55
C ALA A 93 -5.23 7.30 0.51
N GLN A 94 -5.12 7.93 -0.66
CA GLN A 94 -4.24 7.48 -1.74
C GLN A 94 -2.80 8.02 -1.58
N CYS A 95 -2.57 8.85 -0.55
CA CYS A 95 -1.30 9.51 -0.28
C CYS A 95 -0.82 10.36 -1.48
N LEU A 96 -1.72 11.09 -2.12
CA LEU A 96 -1.42 11.95 -3.27
C LEU A 96 -1.10 13.40 -2.86
N VAL A 97 -1.71 13.89 -1.78
CA VAL A 97 -1.61 15.27 -1.31
C VAL A 97 -0.89 15.30 0.04
N GLN A 98 0.39 15.69 0.00
CA GLN A 98 1.22 15.83 1.20
C GLN A 98 0.71 16.98 2.06
N HIS A 99 0.44 16.74 3.34
CA HIS A 99 -0.03 17.78 4.25
C HIS A 99 0.38 17.47 5.69
N GLY A 100 1.29 18.28 6.22
CA GLY A 100 1.90 18.12 7.54
C GLY A 100 3.39 17.82 7.48
N ARG A 101 3.91 17.20 8.54
CA ARG A 101 5.34 16.94 8.68
C ARG A 101 5.77 15.76 7.81
N PHE A 102 6.92 15.91 7.16
CA PHE A 102 7.64 14.82 6.50
C PHE A 102 9.03 14.69 7.08
N THR A 103 9.43 13.46 7.35
CA THR A 103 10.74 13.10 7.85
C THR A 103 11.32 12.02 6.95
N TYR A 104 12.54 12.22 6.50
CA TYR A 104 13.32 11.28 5.72
C TYR A 104 14.45 10.75 6.58
N PHE A 105 14.78 9.49 6.39
CA PHE A 105 15.79 8.79 7.14
C PHE A 105 16.87 8.26 6.22
N TYR A 106 18.08 8.15 6.75
CA TYR A 106 19.17 7.40 6.16
C TYR A 106 19.00 5.91 6.42
N GLY A 107 19.74 5.07 5.68
CA GLY A 107 19.76 3.63 5.89
C GLY A 107 20.23 3.19 7.29
N ASN A 108 20.86 4.10 8.05
CA ASN A 108 21.26 3.88 9.45
C ASN A 108 20.19 4.32 10.47
N GLY A 109 19.01 4.77 10.01
CA GLY A 109 17.91 5.27 10.84
C GLY A 109 18.06 6.71 11.33
N GLN A 110 19.15 7.41 11.02
CA GLN A 110 19.30 8.83 11.35
C GLN A 110 18.42 9.68 10.44
N VAL A 111 17.91 10.80 10.96
CA VAL A 111 17.12 11.75 10.16
C VAL A 111 18.02 12.41 9.12
N SER A 112 17.70 12.26 7.85
CA SER A 112 18.41 12.88 6.73
C SER A 112 17.84 14.25 6.39
N ALA A 113 16.52 14.38 6.45
CA ALA A 113 15.84 15.64 6.23
C ALA A 113 14.46 15.65 6.88
N TRP A 114 13.97 16.83 7.21
CA TRP A 114 12.55 16.99 7.53
C TRP A 114 12.06 18.39 7.19
N GLY A 115 10.75 18.49 7.03
CA GLY A 115 10.07 19.74 6.74
C GLY A 115 8.56 19.56 6.80
N TYR A 116 7.85 20.58 6.34
CA TYR A 116 6.40 20.57 6.27
C TYR A 116 5.93 20.71 4.82
N TYR A 117 4.81 20.08 4.54
CA TYR A 117 4.01 20.35 3.36
C TYR A 117 2.67 20.94 3.79
N ASP A 118 2.12 21.78 2.94
CA ASP A 118 0.74 22.22 2.99
C ASP A 118 0.10 22.00 1.62
N MET A 119 -0.86 21.07 1.54
CA MET A 119 -1.62 20.77 0.32
C MET A 119 -0.73 20.48 -0.91
N GLY A 120 0.32 19.67 -0.70
CA GLY A 120 1.30 19.28 -1.72
C GLY A 120 2.45 20.27 -1.90
N VAL A 121 2.42 21.44 -1.26
CA VAL A 121 3.45 22.48 -1.40
C VAL A 121 4.38 22.44 -0.20
N LYS A 122 5.71 22.46 -0.43
CA LYS A 122 6.69 22.58 0.64
C LYS A 122 6.53 23.91 1.37
N THR A 123 6.35 23.85 2.68
CA THR A 123 6.23 25.03 3.54
C THR A 123 7.27 25.04 4.64
N GLY A 124 7.57 26.24 5.14
CA GLY A 124 8.54 26.44 6.20
C GLY A 124 9.99 26.16 5.78
N THR A 125 10.83 25.95 6.79
CA THR A 125 12.25 25.66 6.59
C THR A 125 12.45 24.16 6.46
N TRP A 126 13.18 23.75 5.43
CA TRP A 126 13.57 22.36 5.23
C TRP A 126 14.98 22.17 5.77
N LEU A 127 15.07 21.34 6.81
CA LEU A 127 16.35 20.97 7.40
C LEU A 127 16.88 19.72 6.70
N ARG A 128 18.17 19.78 6.36
CA ARG A 128 18.94 18.64 5.89
C ARG A 128 20.10 18.43 6.84
N PHE A 129 20.38 17.16 7.12
CA PHE A 129 21.45 16.71 7.98
C PHE A 129 22.37 15.87 7.13
N ASP A 130 23.68 16.03 7.28
CA ASP A 130 24.64 15.12 6.64
C ASP A 130 24.80 13.84 7.47
N VAL A 131 25.09 12.73 6.80
CA VAL A 131 25.45 11.48 7.47
C VAL A 131 26.70 11.73 8.30
N ARG A 132 26.58 11.60 9.61
CA ARG A 132 27.75 11.54 10.47
C ARG A 132 28.18 10.10 10.59
N GLU A 133 29.36 9.83 10.06
CA GLU A 133 30.16 8.70 10.55
C GLU A 133 30.30 8.83 12.08
N PRO A 134 30.35 7.73 12.83
CA PRO A 134 30.57 7.77 14.28
C PRO A 134 32.01 8.23 14.58
N ARG A 135 32.29 9.52 14.43
CA ARG A 135 33.52 10.17 14.87
C ARG A 135 33.21 11.48 15.56
N ALA A 136 33.40 11.44 16.88
CA ALA A 136 33.80 12.50 17.79
C ALA A 136 33.34 13.96 17.49
N GLN A 137 32.45 14.43 18.38
CA GLN A 137 32.57 15.73 19.05
C GLN A 137 32.33 17.04 18.25
N HIS A 138 31.43 17.14 17.27
CA HIS A 138 31.01 18.48 16.80
C HIS A 138 29.50 18.55 16.55
N GLY A 139 28.85 19.55 17.16
CA GLY A 139 27.40 19.68 17.35
C GLY A 139 26.58 19.72 16.06
N ASN A 140 25.31 19.33 16.17
CA ASN A 140 24.32 19.15 15.09
C ASN A 140 24.11 20.44 14.28
N GLU A 141 24.82 20.63 13.17
CA GLU A 141 24.56 21.73 12.24
C GLU A 141 23.53 21.26 11.20
N ALA A 142 22.29 21.70 11.35
CA ALA A 142 21.28 21.53 10.32
C ALA A 142 21.49 22.61 9.26
N VAL A 143 21.72 22.22 8.00
CA VAL A 143 21.76 23.20 6.91
C VAL A 143 20.32 23.49 6.51
N ALA A 144 19.81 24.62 7.01
CA ALA A 144 18.50 25.13 6.66
C ALA A 144 18.51 25.66 5.22
N SER A 145 17.79 24.99 4.32
CA SER A 145 17.55 25.52 2.98
C SER A 145 16.25 26.33 2.97
N LYS A 146 16.34 27.61 2.63
CA LYS A 146 15.19 28.51 2.42
C LYS A 146 15.05 28.72 0.91
N LYS A 147 13.85 28.48 0.38
CA LYS A 147 13.53 28.73 -1.04
C LYS A 147 12.76 30.05 -1.15
#